data_AF-A0A9E5Z3F4-F1
#
_entry.id   AF-A0A9E5Z3F4-F1
#
_cell.length_a   1.000
_cell.length_b   1.000
_cell.length_c   1.000
_cell.angle_alpha   90.00
_cell.angle_beta   90.00
_cell.angle_gamma   90.00
#
_symmetry.space_group_name_H-M   'P 1'
#
loop_
_entity.id
_entity.type
_entity.pdbx_description
1 polymer ?
#
loop_
_entity_poly.entity_id
_entity_poly.type
_entity_poly.pdbx_seq_one_letter_code
_entity_poly.pdbx_strand_id
1 'polypeptide(L)' 'MSNRLANETSPYLRQHRDNPVDWFAWGEEAFAIARQRNVPILLSVGYSACHWCHVMAHEC' A
#
# COMPACT_ATOMS: atom_id res chain seq x y z
N MET A 1 -7.59 -5.88 10.73
CA MET A 1 -8.14 -6.41 9.47
C MET A 1 -6.98 -6.39 8.50
N SER A 2 -6.55 -7.55 7.99
CA SER A 2 -5.36 -7.62 7.12
C SER A 2 -5.76 -7.25 5.70
N ASN A 3 -5.12 -6.23 5.12
CA ASN A 3 -5.32 -5.85 3.72
C ASN A 3 -4.58 -6.83 2.77
N ARG A 4 -4.71 -6.61 1.47
CA ARG A 4 -4.18 -7.51 0.41
C ARG A 4 -2.66 -7.66 0.45
N LEU A 5 -1.93 -6.73 1.09
CA LEU A 5 -0.47 -6.78 1.22
C LEU A 5 0.02 -7.90 2.16
N ALA A 6 -0.87 -8.59 2.89
CA ALA A 6 -0.48 -9.74 3.73
C ALA A 6 0.15 -10.88 2.93
N ASN A 7 -0.26 -11.03 1.66
CA ASN A 7 0.20 -12.11 0.78
C ASN A 7 1.48 -11.75 0.01
N GLU A 8 2.01 -10.53 0.18
CA GLU A 8 3.20 -10.07 -0.52
C GLU A 8 4.48 -10.68 0.06
N THR A 9 5.47 -10.91 -0.81
CA THR A 9 6.76 -11.47 -0.40
C THR A 9 7.67 -10.42 0.26
N SER A 10 7.48 -9.15 -0.10
CA SER A 10 8.27 -8.04 0.43
C SER A 10 7.99 -7.80 1.92
N PRO A 11 9.03 -7.82 2.79
CA PRO A 11 8.88 -7.48 4.21
C PRO A 11 8.29 -6.07 4.43
N TYR A 12 8.63 -5.10 3.57
CA TYR A 12 8.13 -3.74 3.64
C TYR A 12 6.62 -3.67 3.40
N LEU A 13 6.11 -4.36 2.36
CA LEU A 13 4.68 -4.37 2.06
C LEU A 13 3.88 -5.06 3.16
N ARG A 14 4.40 -6.17 3.70
CA ARG A 14 3.77 -6.86 4.83
C ARG A 14 3.71 -6.01 6.10
N GLN A 15 4.63 -5.07 6.29
CA GLN A 15 4.60 -4.15 7.43
C GLN A 15 3.37 -3.22 7.37
N HIS A 16 2.82 -2.97 6.18
CA HIS A 16 1.60 -2.18 5.97
C HIS A 16 0.31 -3.01 5.97
N ARG A 17 0.37 -4.31 6.27
CA ARG A 17 -0.79 -5.22 6.16
C ARG A 17 -1.96 -4.87 7.08
N ASP A 18 -1.65 -4.28 8.23
CA ASP A 18 -2.63 -3.97 9.29
C ASP A 18 -3.08 -2.50 9.25
N ASN A 19 -2.63 -1.73 8.25
CA ASN A 19 -3.01 -0.33 8.09
C ASN A 19 -4.51 -0.20 7.73
N PRO A 20 -5.19 0.87 8.20
CA PRO A 20 -6.62 1.09 7.93
C PRO A 20 -6.92 1.40 6.45
N VAL A 21 -5.89 1.75 5.67
CA VAL A 21 -5.98 1.98 4.22
C VAL A 21 -6.01 0.63 3.50
N ASP A 22 -6.97 0.47 2.59
CA ASP A 22 -7.06 -0.70 1.71
C ASP A 22 -6.01 -0.62 0.59
N TRP A 23 -4.78 -0.98 0.94
CA TRP A 23 -3.65 -0.97 0.01
C TRP A 23 -3.75 -2.12 -1.00
N PHE A 24 -3.42 -1.79 -2.25
CA PHE A 24 -3.24 -2.74 -3.35
C PHE A 24 -1.74 -2.83 -3.69
N ALA A 25 -1.29 -4.03 -4.03
CA ALA A 25 0.00 -4.19 -4.68
C ALA A 25 -0.05 -3.55 -6.07
N TRP A 26 1.13 -3.19 -6.60
CA TRP A 26 1.22 -2.64 -7.94
C TRP A 26 0.80 -3.68 -8.99
N GLY A 27 -0.27 -3.39 -9.74
CA GLY A 27 -0.79 -4.30 -10.76
C GLY A 27 -2.08 -3.80 -11.40
N GLU A 28 -2.56 -4.53 -12.41
CA GLU A 28 -3.73 -4.14 -13.21
C GLU A 28 -5.02 -4.03 -12.40
N GLU A 29 -5.17 -4.79 -11.31
CA GLU A 29 -6.35 -4.76 -10.44
C GLU A 29 -6.59 -3.35 -9.86
N ALA A 30 -5.55 -2.68 -9.37
CA ALA A 30 -5.65 -1.35 -8.81
C ALA A 30 -6.12 -0.32 -9.87
N PHE A 31 -5.61 -0.44 -11.10
CA PHE A 31 -6.02 0.43 -12.21
C PHE A 31 -7.44 0.15 -12.67
N ALA A 32 -7.86 -1.11 -12.72
CA ALA A 32 -9.22 -1.48 -13.10
C ALA A 32 -10.25 -0.91 -12.11
N ILE A 33 -9.97 -1.03 -10.80
CA ILE A 33 -10.83 -0.48 -9.74
C ILE A 33 -10.87 1.05 -9.80
N ALA A 34 -9.72 1.72 -9.99
CA ALA A 34 -9.66 3.17 -10.09
C ALA A 34 -10.47 3.70 -11.29
N ARG A 35 -10.38 3.02 -12.45
CA ARG A 35 -11.20 3.34 -13.64
C ARG A 35 -12.69 3.11 -13.38
N GLN A 36 -13.06 1.98 -12.77
CA GLN A 36 -14.46 1.65 -12.49
C GLN A 36 -15.08 2.65 -11.51
N ARG A 37 -14.33 3.06 -10.49
CA ARG A 37 -14.78 4.00 -9.46
C ARG A 37 -14.64 5.46 -9.88
N ASN A 38 -13.96 5.73 -10.99
CA ASN A 38 -13.61 7.07 -11.48
C ASN A 38 -12.95 7.94 -10.40
N VAL A 39 -11.93 7.38 -9.74
CA VAL A 39 -11.15 8.04 -8.68
C VAL A 39 -9.65 8.01 -9.00
N PRO A 40 -8.87 8.99 -8.53
CA PRO A 40 -7.43 8.98 -8.70
C PRO A 40 -6.76 7.86 -7.89
N ILE A 41 -5.55 7.49 -8.31
CA ILE A 41 -4.71 6.50 -7.61
C ILE A 41 -3.69 7.24 -6.75
N LEU A 42 -3.64 6.93 -5.46
CA LEU A 42 -2.54 7.31 -4.59
C LEU A 42 -1.44 6.25 -4.69
N LEU A 43 -0.34 6.60 -5.38
CA LEU A 43 0.83 5.73 -5.46
C LEU A 43 1.81 6.08 -4.34
N SER A 44 2.01 5.16 -3.40
CA SER A 44 3.06 5.24 -2.39
C SER A 44 4.18 4.28 -2.74
N VAL A 45 5.41 4.79 -2.85
CA VAL A 45 6.61 3.99 -3.12
C VAL A 45 7.59 4.20 -1.98
N GLY A 46 8.08 3.12 -1.40
CA GLY A 46 9.06 3.14 -0.32
C GLY A 46 9.85 1.85 -0.24
N TYR A 47 10.80 1.80 0.69
CA TYR A 47 11.67 0.65 0.92
C TYR A 47 12.01 0.54 2.41
N SER A 48 12.40 -0.66 2.86
CA SER A 48 12.57 -1.00 4.28
C SER A 48 13.64 -0.20 5.04
N ALA A 49 14.57 0.45 4.36
CA ALA A 49 15.59 1.30 4.99
C ALA A 49 15.32 2.80 4.78
N CYS A 50 14.15 3.16 4.26
CA CYS A 50 13.76 4.55 4.06
C CYS A 50 13.29 5.16 5.39
N HIS A 51 14.10 6.01 6.00
CA HIS A 51 13.75 6.66 7.26
C HIS A 51 12.39 7.40 7.19
N TRP A 52 12.19 8.23 6.17
CA TRP A 52 10.97 9.02 5.99
C TRP A 52 9.72 8.20 5.68
N CYS A 53 9.88 7.03 5.06
CA CYS A 53 8.76 6.13 4.79
C CYS A 53 8.19 5.55 6.10
N HIS A 54 9.06 5.33 7.10
CA HIS A 54 8.64 4.90 8.44
C HIS A 54 7.99 6.03 9.22
N VAL A 55 8.54 7.26 9.13
CA VAL A 55 7.95 8.45 9.77
C VAL A 55 6.54 8.70 9.24
N MET A 56 6.35 8.70 7.92
CA MET A 56 5.04 8.87 7.29
C MET A 56 4.05 7.76 7.68
N ALA A 57 4.53 6.54 7.93
CA ALA A 57 3.68 5.41 8.33
C ALA A 57 3.29 5.44 9.81
N HIS A 58 4.10 6.04 10.69
CA HIS A 58 3.86 6.10 12.13
C HIS A 58 3.15 7.36 12.60
N GLU A 59 3.22 8.46 11.85
CA GLU A 59 2.62 9.74 12.24
C GLU A 59 1.22 10.00 11.66
N CYS A 60 0.67 9.07 10.86
CA CYS A 60 -0.66 9.19 10.25
C CYS A 60 -1.80 8.60 11.09
#